data_AF-A0A6G0KLS1-F1
#
_entry.id   AF-A0A6G0KLS1-F1
#
_cell.length_a   1.000
_cell.length_b   1.000
_cell.length_c   1.000
_cell.angle_alpha   90.00
_cell.angle_beta   90.00
_cell.angle_gamma   90.00
#
_symmetry.space_group_name_H-M   'P 1'
#
loop_
_entity.id
_entity.type
_entity.pdbx_description
1 polymer ?
#
loop_
_entity_poly.entity_id
_entity_poly.type
_entity_poly.pdbx_seq_one_letter_code
_entity_poly.pdbx_strand_id
1 'polypeptide(L)'
;MPTGLRWRRWFSLLGEAAFAGFPNLPAEQQRARVERFDQYESSLIAHVSAAAQEAARVTMRAEAQSAAQPSATNTASFAARPTTTKPVKMSVLTFDGKDSDSIVFWVREIEIALSAGQIYDARAQVTFALSNLGGRARAWAMARETATPGYFTSWSFMEQDLRTTFLLANVAYRHRSSFLRCKRGKRSLQDCVMELHNLEAAMAGAPLSEDVKVTVFVDGVRSGPVRTELFRRQPKTFNEAVHIAMLEDHCVRSAQGHTPHVEASEGPTPMEISLAESTRSQRTHRASGRCFGCNQPGHFRRNCPTNPWKAPRDKKYAARPALNSLEATESENGDSQ
;
A
#
# COMPACT_ATOMS: atom_id res chain seq x y z
N MET A 1 -8.40 -34.63 28.14
CA MET A 1 -7.43 -34.15 27.12
C MET A 1 -8.15 -34.06 25.79
N PRO A 2 -8.15 -32.91 25.09
CA PRO A 2 -8.83 -32.79 23.80
C PRO A 2 -8.22 -33.79 22.81
N THR A 3 -9.05 -34.47 22.02
CA THR A 3 -8.62 -35.47 21.04
C THR A 3 -7.56 -34.89 20.09
N GLY A 4 -6.52 -35.67 19.80
CA GLY A 4 -5.30 -35.18 19.12
C GLY A 4 -5.51 -34.58 17.72
N LEU A 5 -6.64 -34.85 17.05
CA LEU A 5 -7.02 -34.20 15.80
C LEU A 5 -7.44 -32.73 16.01
N ARG A 6 -8.17 -32.48 17.10
CA ARG A 6 -8.66 -31.15 17.47
C ARG A 6 -7.48 -30.26 17.81
N TRP A 7 -6.58 -30.72 18.67
CA TRP A 7 -5.38 -29.97 19.06
C TRP A 7 -4.48 -29.55 17.89
N ARG A 8 -4.27 -30.44 16.91
CA ARG A 8 -3.46 -30.13 15.72
C ARG A 8 -4.08 -29.04 14.84
N ARG A 9 -5.39 -29.12 14.59
CA ARG A 9 -6.13 -28.09 13.82
C ARG A 9 -6.03 -26.71 14.48
N TRP A 10 -6.07 -26.68 15.81
CA TRP A 10 -6.01 -25.47 16.61
C TRP A 10 -4.65 -24.78 16.53
N PHE A 11 -3.59 -25.58 16.69
CA PHE A 11 -2.21 -25.11 16.55
C PHE A 11 -1.93 -24.55 15.14
N SER A 12 -2.49 -25.18 14.10
CA SER A 12 -2.34 -24.74 12.71
C SER A 12 -3.06 -23.42 12.37
N LEU A 13 -4.17 -23.09 13.05
CA LEU A 13 -4.97 -21.89 12.74
C LEU A 13 -4.50 -20.62 13.46
N LEU A 14 -4.06 -20.73 14.70
CA LEU A 14 -3.72 -19.56 15.53
C LEU A 14 -2.21 -19.36 15.72
N GLY A 15 -1.40 -20.34 15.34
CA GLY A 15 0.05 -20.30 15.49
C GLY A 15 0.52 -20.48 16.94
N GLU A 16 1.80 -20.83 17.09
CA GLU A 16 2.42 -21.25 18.36
C GLU A 16 2.38 -20.15 19.44
N ALA A 17 2.45 -18.87 19.04
CA ALA A 17 2.41 -17.72 19.94
C ALA A 17 1.06 -17.54 20.66
N ALA A 18 -0.06 -17.94 20.03
CA ALA A 18 -1.39 -17.83 20.64
C ALA A 18 -1.62 -18.89 21.74
N PHE A 19 -0.79 -19.95 21.77
CA PHE A 19 -0.85 -21.06 22.71
C PHE A 19 0.22 -21.01 23.80
N ALA A 20 1.08 -19.98 23.82
CA ALA A 20 2.06 -19.80 24.88
C ALA A 20 1.37 -19.75 26.26
N GLY A 21 1.73 -20.67 27.15
CA GLY A 21 1.15 -20.78 28.50
C GLY A 21 -0.17 -21.55 28.59
N PHE A 22 -0.76 -22.00 27.47
CA PHE A 22 -1.99 -22.81 27.49
C PHE A 22 -1.88 -24.11 28.30
N PRO A 23 -0.77 -24.89 28.22
CA PRO A 23 -0.61 -26.12 29.02
C PRO A 23 -0.59 -25.89 30.53
N ASN A 24 -0.26 -24.67 30.96
CA ASN A 24 -0.12 -24.30 32.37
C ASN A 24 -1.43 -23.79 33.00
N LEU A 25 -2.52 -23.71 32.22
CA LEU A 25 -3.83 -23.27 32.70
C LEU A 25 -4.59 -24.43 33.37
N PRO A 26 -5.40 -24.15 34.41
CA PRO A 26 -6.35 -25.13 34.96
C PRO A 26 -7.26 -25.72 33.88
N ALA A 27 -7.59 -27.01 34.00
CA ALA A 27 -8.34 -27.76 32.98
C ALA A 27 -9.71 -27.15 32.64
N GLU A 28 -10.35 -26.49 33.59
CA GLU A 28 -11.61 -25.75 33.35
C GLU A 28 -11.42 -24.52 32.47
N GLN A 29 -10.35 -23.76 32.68
CA GLN A 29 -10.01 -22.59 31.87
C GLN A 29 -9.60 -22.99 30.45
N GLN A 30 -8.89 -24.12 30.30
CA GLN A 30 -8.57 -24.69 29.00
C GLN A 30 -9.85 -25.07 28.24
N ARG A 31 -10.81 -25.74 28.90
CA ARG A 31 -12.11 -26.11 28.31
C ARG A 31 -12.93 -24.89 27.91
N ALA A 32 -13.07 -23.90 28.79
CA ALA A 32 -13.85 -22.69 28.52
C ALA A 32 -13.26 -21.86 27.36
N ARG A 33 -11.93 -21.84 27.21
CA ARG A 33 -11.27 -21.16 26.09
C ARG A 33 -11.44 -21.92 24.77
N VAL A 34 -11.50 -23.25 24.84
CA VAL A 34 -11.83 -24.10 23.70
C VAL A 34 -13.28 -23.89 23.26
N GLU A 35 -14.24 -23.91 24.19
CA GLU A 35 -15.65 -23.69 23.84
C GLU A 35 -15.91 -22.32 23.22
N ARG A 36 -15.26 -21.26 23.72
CA ARG A 36 -15.37 -19.92 23.14
C ARG A 36 -14.89 -19.85 21.70
N PHE A 37 -13.83 -20.58 21.37
CA PHE A 37 -13.29 -20.58 20.03
C PHE A 37 -14.07 -21.51 19.10
N ASP A 38 -14.56 -22.66 19.57
CA ASP A 38 -15.52 -23.50 18.82
C ASP A 38 -16.80 -22.71 18.49
N GLN A 39 -17.30 -21.91 19.43
CA GLN A 39 -18.44 -21.02 19.21
C GLN A 39 -18.13 -19.92 18.19
N TYR A 40 -16.94 -19.31 18.26
CA TYR A 40 -16.50 -18.32 17.28
C TYR A 40 -16.36 -18.94 15.88
N GLU A 41 -15.74 -20.11 15.75
CA GLU A 41 -15.59 -20.82 14.48
C GLU A 41 -16.96 -21.20 13.89
N SER A 42 -17.86 -21.73 14.71
CA SER A 42 -19.22 -22.08 14.30
C SER A 42 -20.01 -20.84 13.85
N SER A 43 -19.88 -19.73 14.59
CA SER A 43 -20.49 -18.45 14.22
C SER A 43 -19.94 -17.89 12.91
N LEU A 44 -18.63 -18.03 12.67
CA LEU A 44 -17.98 -17.56 11.46
C LEU A 44 -18.40 -18.38 10.24
N ILE A 45 -18.47 -19.71 10.37
CA ILE A 45 -18.98 -20.61 9.32
C ILE A 45 -20.44 -20.28 9.01
N ALA A 46 -21.27 -20.07 10.03
CA ALA A 46 -22.67 -19.67 9.85
C ALA A 46 -22.77 -18.35 9.08
N HIS A 47 -21.99 -17.33 9.45
CA HIS A 47 -22.00 -16.03 8.80
C HIS A 47 -21.55 -16.10 7.33
N VAL A 48 -20.47 -16.84 7.03
CA VAL A 48 -19.98 -17.03 5.65
C VAL A 48 -21.00 -17.81 4.81
N SER A 49 -21.63 -18.83 5.38
CA SER A 49 -22.67 -19.61 4.69
C SER A 49 -23.93 -18.79 4.41
N ALA A 50 -24.35 -17.93 5.35
CA ALA A 50 -25.49 -17.03 5.17
C ALA A 50 -25.20 -15.98 4.10
N ALA A 51 -23.99 -15.39 4.09
CA ALA A 51 -23.58 -14.44 3.06
C ALA A 51 -23.53 -15.07 1.66
N ALA A 52 -23.03 -16.31 1.56
CA ALA A 52 -23.01 -17.05 0.30
C ALA A 52 -24.43 -17.39 -0.21
N GLN A 53 -25.34 -17.78 0.69
CA GLN A 53 -26.74 -18.02 0.35
C GLN A 53 -27.45 -16.74 -0.10
N GLU A 54 -27.18 -15.61 0.53
CA GLU A 54 -27.79 -14.34 0.13
C GLU A 54 -27.27 -13.88 -1.25
N ALA A 55 -25.97 -14.02 -1.51
CA ALA A 55 -25.41 -13.76 -2.83
C ALA A 55 -26.08 -14.64 -3.91
N ALA A 56 -26.26 -15.94 -3.64
CA ALA A 56 -26.95 -16.85 -4.56
C ALA A 56 -28.42 -16.45 -4.79
N ARG A 57 -29.12 -15.96 -3.76
CA ARG A 57 -30.50 -15.46 -3.89
C ARG A 57 -30.57 -14.16 -4.72
N VAL A 58 -29.60 -13.27 -4.57
CA VAL A 58 -29.50 -12.04 -5.38
C VAL A 58 -29.27 -12.39 -6.84
N THR A 59 -28.37 -13.33 -7.14
CA THR A 59 -28.13 -13.81 -8.51
C THR A 59 -29.39 -14.45 -9.11
N MET A 60 -30.07 -15.36 -8.39
CA MET A 60 -31.29 -15.97 -8.90
C MET A 60 -32.45 -14.97 -9.07
N ARG A 61 -32.55 -13.92 -8.24
CA ARG A 61 -33.53 -12.85 -8.47
C ARG A 61 -33.21 -12.01 -9.70
N ALA A 62 -31.94 -11.72 -9.95
CA ALA A 62 -31.53 -10.98 -11.14
C ALA A 62 -31.85 -11.76 -12.43
N GLU A 63 -31.60 -13.07 -12.44
CA GLU A 63 -31.94 -13.95 -13.57
C GLU A 63 -33.46 -14.09 -13.77
N ALA A 64 -34.23 -14.25 -12.69
CA ALA A 64 -35.69 -14.34 -12.76
C ALA A 64 -36.34 -13.01 -13.23
N GLN A 65 -35.79 -11.86 -12.85
CA GLN A 65 -36.26 -10.55 -13.32
C GLN A 65 -35.92 -10.30 -14.79
N SER A 66 -34.78 -10.82 -15.26
CA SER A 66 -34.42 -10.77 -16.68
C SER A 66 -35.30 -11.68 -17.54
N ALA A 67 -35.84 -12.76 -16.99
CA ALA A 67 -36.74 -13.69 -17.69
C ALA A 67 -38.23 -13.26 -17.68
N ALA A 68 -38.62 -12.35 -16.80
CA ALA A 68 -40.02 -11.94 -16.60
C ALA A 68 -40.42 -10.61 -17.29
N GLN A 69 -39.53 -9.93 -18.02
CA GLN A 69 -39.93 -8.78 -18.84
C GLN A 69 -40.64 -9.26 -20.13
N PRO A 70 -41.93 -8.92 -20.35
CA PRO A 70 -42.52 -9.08 -21.67
C PRO A 70 -41.91 -8.02 -22.60
N SER A 71 -41.31 -8.48 -23.70
CA SER A 71 -40.84 -7.65 -24.81
C SER A 71 -42.02 -6.89 -25.44
N ALA A 72 -42.36 -5.75 -24.87
CA ALA A 72 -43.20 -4.74 -25.51
C ALA A 72 -42.28 -3.60 -25.95
N THR A 73 -41.74 -3.72 -27.16
CA THR A 73 -41.22 -2.56 -27.88
C THR A 73 -41.61 -2.70 -29.34
N ASN A 74 -42.70 -2.03 -29.70
CA ASN A 74 -42.91 -1.55 -31.06
C ASN A 74 -41.71 -0.68 -31.41
N THR A 75 -40.80 -1.19 -32.21
CA THR A 75 -39.83 -0.36 -32.93
C THR A 75 -39.76 -0.91 -34.33
N ALA A 76 -40.20 -0.08 -35.27
CA ALA A 76 -40.07 -0.30 -36.68
C ALA A 76 -38.68 -0.82 -37.00
N SER A 77 -38.65 -1.85 -37.83
CA SER A 77 -37.44 -2.45 -38.39
C SER A 77 -36.64 -1.39 -39.14
N PHE A 78 -35.76 -0.69 -38.44
CA PHE A 78 -34.50 -0.27 -39.02
C PHE A 78 -33.54 -1.41 -38.79
N ALA A 79 -33.27 -2.16 -39.86
CA ALA A 79 -32.18 -3.11 -39.91
C ALA A 79 -30.90 -2.38 -39.43
N ALA A 80 -30.52 -2.61 -38.18
CA ALA A 80 -29.20 -2.27 -37.70
C ALA A 80 -28.24 -3.14 -38.49
N ARG A 81 -27.71 -2.56 -39.55
CA ARG A 81 -26.60 -3.10 -40.34
C ARG A 81 -25.57 -3.65 -39.36
N PRO A 82 -25.19 -4.93 -39.39
CA PRO A 82 -24.07 -5.40 -38.60
C PRO A 82 -22.87 -4.57 -39.04
N THR A 83 -22.38 -3.70 -38.15
CA THR A 83 -21.08 -3.07 -38.32
C THR A 83 -20.08 -4.22 -38.28
N THR A 84 -19.67 -4.68 -39.45
CA THR A 84 -18.56 -5.61 -39.63
C THR A 84 -17.27 -4.85 -39.31
N THR A 85 -17.08 -4.53 -38.03
CA THR A 85 -15.80 -4.04 -37.54
C THR A 85 -14.79 -5.16 -37.75
N LYS A 86 -13.73 -4.84 -38.49
CA LYS A 86 -12.66 -5.80 -38.78
C LYS A 86 -12.07 -6.29 -37.45
N PRO A 87 -11.77 -7.59 -37.30
CA PRO A 87 -11.15 -8.11 -36.09
C PRO A 87 -9.82 -7.40 -35.84
N VAL A 88 -9.59 -7.01 -34.59
CA VAL A 88 -8.37 -6.31 -34.18
C VAL A 88 -7.33 -7.35 -33.81
N LYS A 89 -6.16 -7.29 -34.45
CA LYS A 89 -5.02 -8.15 -34.10
C LYS A 89 -4.41 -7.65 -32.80
N MET A 90 -4.71 -8.32 -31.70
CA MET A 90 -4.11 -8.05 -30.40
C MET A 90 -2.94 -8.99 -30.13
N SER A 91 -1.85 -8.46 -29.57
CA SER A 91 -0.77 -9.25 -28.99
C SER A 91 -0.99 -9.41 -27.49
N VAL A 92 -1.18 -10.63 -27.03
CA VAL A 92 -1.27 -10.95 -25.60
C VAL A 92 0.12 -11.31 -25.09
N LEU A 93 0.43 -10.92 -23.86
CA LEU A 93 1.69 -11.30 -23.23
C LEU A 93 1.72 -12.82 -22.99
N THR A 94 2.91 -13.41 -23.09
CA THR A 94 3.06 -14.84 -22.88
C THR A 94 3.02 -15.18 -21.38
N PHE A 95 2.15 -16.11 -20.98
CA PHE A 95 2.13 -16.62 -19.60
C PHE A 95 3.09 -17.80 -19.44
N ASP A 96 4.12 -17.65 -18.59
CA ASP A 96 5.18 -18.66 -18.43
C ASP A 96 4.94 -19.67 -17.29
N GLY A 97 3.92 -19.44 -16.45
CA GLY A 97 3.58 -20.29 -15.31
C GLY A 97 4.48 -20.13 -14.07
N LYS A 98 5.24 -19.04 -13.93
CA LYS A 98 6.05 -18.77 -12.72
C LYS A 98 5.29 -18.04 -11.63
N ASP A 99 4.59 -16.97 -11.98
CA ASP A 99 3.91 -16.09 -11.03
C ASP A 99 2.43 -16.48 -10.95
N SER A 100 2.01 -17.01 -9.80
CA SER A 100 0.61 -17.42 -9.58
C SER A 100 -0.38 -16.28 -9.68
N ASP A 101 0.07 -15.05 -9.40
CA ASP A 101 -0.78 -13.87 -9.33
C ASP A 101 -0.99 -13.25 -10.71
N SER A 102 -0.12 -13.53 -11.68
CA SER A 102 -0.22 -13.00 -13.05
C SER A 102 -1.25 -13.74 -13.91
N ILE A 103 -1.65 -14.95 -13.54
CA ILE A 103 -2.64 -15.73 -14.30
C ILE A 103 -4.01 -15.06 -14.35
N VAL A 104 -4.44 -14.35 -13.29
CA VAL A 104 -5.74 -13.67 -13.25
C VAL A 104 -5.79 -12.57 -14.30
N PHE A 105 -4.71 -11.77 -14.37
CA PHE A 105 -4.56 -10.71 -15.35
C PHE A 105 -4.42 -11.28 -16.76
N TRP A 106 -3.62 -12.33 -16.93
CA TRP A 106 -3.42 -12.96 -18.24
C TRP A 106 -4.70 -13.58 -18.81
N VAL A 107 -5.50 -14.28 -17.98
CA VAL A 107 -6.80 -14.80 -18.40
C VAL A 107 -7.71 -13.67 -18.90
N ARG A 108 -7.70 -12.53 -18.20
CA ARG A 108 -8.46 -11.35 -18.63
C ARG A 108 -7.96 -10.78 -19.96
N GLU A 109 -6.64 -10.75 -20.18
CA GLU A 109 -6.08 -10.32 -21.46
C GLU A 109 -6.48 -11.25 -22.61
N ILE A 110 -6.53 -12.56 -22.38
CA ILE A 110 -7.01 -13.53 -23.37
C ILE A 110 -8.49 -13.28 -23.69
N GLU A 111 -9.37 -13.12 -22.69
CA GLU A 111 -10.79 -12.83 -22.92
C GLU A 111 -11.00 -11.58 -23.79
N ILE A 112 -10.23 -10.52 -23.51
CA ILE A 112 -10.25 -9.27 -24.29
C ILE A 112 -9.79 -9.53 -25.72
N ALA A 113 -8.70 -10.27 -25.91
CA ALA A 113 -8.17 -10.58 -27.24
C ALA A 113 -9.08 -11.50 -28.06
N LEU A 114 -9.73 -12.48 -27.44
CA LEU A 114 -10.74 -13.33 -28.08
C LEU A 114 -11.93 -12.50 -28.56
N SER A 115 -12.40 -11.58 -27.72
CA SER A 115 -13.52 -10.68 -28.02
C SER A 115 -13.16 -9.70 -29.15
N ALA A 116 -12.01 -9.04 -29.06
CA ALA A 116 -11.54 -8.06 -30.05
C ALA A 116 -11.17 -8.72 -31.39
N GLY A 117 -10.66 -9.95 -31.35
CA GLY A 117 -10.37 -10.78 -32.50
C GLY A 117 -11.59 -11.48 -33.09
N GLN A 118 -12.77 -11.35 -32.46
CA GLN A 118 -14.02 -12.03 -32.86
C GLN A 118 -13.85 -13.55 -32.99
N ILE A 119 -13.06 -14.15 -32.10
CA ILE A 119 -12.76 -15.59 -32.09
C ILE A 119 -13.81 -16.29 -31.22
N TYR A 120 -14.88 -16.77 -31.86
CA TYR A 120 -15.99 -17.44 -31.17
C TYR A 120 -15.94 -18.97 -31.20
N ASP A 121 -15.24 -19.54 -32.19
CA ASP A 121 -15.10 -21.01 -32.30
C ASP A 121 -14.27 -21.56 -31.13
N ALA A 122 -14.79 -22.56 -30.42
CA ALA A 122 -14.18 -23.10 -29.22
C ALA A 122 -12.76 -23.63 -29.47
N ARG A 123 -12.54 -24.28 -30.61
CA ARG A 123 -11.23 -24.84 -30.98
C ARG A 123 -10.23 -23.74 -31.34
N ALA A 124 -10.69 -22.70 -32.04
CA ALA A 124 -9.89 -21.52 -32.33
C ALA A 124 -9.50 -20.75 -31.05
N GLN A 125 -10.41 -20.63 -30.08
CA GLN A 125 -10.13 -20.02 -28.78
C GLN A 125 -9.05 -20.79 -28.01
N VAL A 126 -9.18 -22.11 -27.93
CA VAL A 126 -8.18 -22.98 -27.29
C VAL A 126 -6.83 -22.88 -27.99
N THR A 127 -6.83 -22.93 -29.33
CA THR A 127 -5.58 -22.82 -30.12
C THR A 127 -4.91 -21.46 -29.90
N PHE A 128 -5.70 -20.38 -29.86
CA PHE A 128 -5.20 -19.04 -29.57
C PHE A 128 -4.58 -18.98 -28.17
N ALA A 129 -5.29 -19.46 -27.14
CA ALA A 129 -4.77 -19.52 -25.78
C ALA A 129 -3.47 -20.32 -25.66
N LEU A 130 -3.42 -21.53 -26.24
CA LEU A 130 -2.23 -22.38 -26.25
C LEU A 130 -1.02 -21.68 -26.89
N SER A 131 -1.24 -20.93 -27.97
CA SER A 131 -0.15 -20.19 -28.64
C SER A 131 0.43 -19.05 -27.78
N ASN A 132 -0.34 -18.55 -26.81
CA ASN A 132 0.07 -17.51 -25.87
C ASN A 132 0.61 -18.07 -24.53
N LEU A 133 0.70 -19.39 -24.38
CA LEU A 133 1.40 -20.01 -23.25
C LEU A 133 2.90 -20.13 -23.53
N GLY A 134 3.72 -19.96 -22.50
CA GLY A 134 5.17 -20.14 -22.54
C GLY A 134 5.66 -20.97 -21.35
N GLY A 135 6.97 -21.22 -21.32
CA GLY A 135 7.64 -21.83 -20.17
C GLY A 135 6.95 -23.08 -19.59
N ARG A 136 6.69 -23.04 -18.29
CA ARG A 136 6.09 -24.15 -17.52
C ARG A 136 4.63 -24.36 -17.89
N ALA A 137 3.89 -23.28 -18.18
CA ALA A 137 2.50 -23.37 -18.59
C ALA A 137 2.33 -24.07 -19.94
N ARG A 138 3.21 -23.78 -20.91
CA ARG A 138 3.22 -24.49 -22.20
C ARG A 138 3.56 -25.97 -22.02
N ALA A 139 4.59 -26.30 -21.24
CA ALA A 139 4.97 -27.69 -21.00
C ALA A 139 3.83 -28.50 -20.36
N TRP A 140 3.15 -27.91 -19.38
CA TRP A 140 1.96 -28.49 -18.76
C TRP A 140 0.83 -28.73 -19.77
N ALA A 141 0.49 -27.72 -20.57
CA ALA A 141 -0.60 -27.82 -21.54
C ALA A 141 -0.31 -28.88 -22.61
N MET A 142 0.92 -28.92 -23.14
CA MET A 142 1.34 -29.93 -24.10
C MET A 142 1.33 -31.35 -23.51
N ALA A 143 1.69 -31.51 -22.23
CA ALA A 143 1.61 -32.81 -21.57
C ALA A 143 0.17 -33.32 -21.45
N ARG A 144 -0.80 -32.45 -21.13
CA ARG A 144 -2.24 -32.77 -21.13
C ARG A 144 -2.71 -33.21 -22.50
N GLU A 145 -2.37 -32.45 -23.54
CA GLU A 145 -2.78 -32.71 -24.92
C GLU A 145 -2.15 -33.99 -25.48
N THR A 146 -0.92 -34.32 -25.07
CA THR A 146 -0.23 -35.57 -25.46
C THR A 146 -0.86 -36.78 -24.77
N ALA A 147 -1.24 -36.65 -23.49
CA ALA A 147 -1.89 -37.74 -22.75
C ALA A 147 -3.32 -38.00 -23.24
N THR A 148 -4.04 -36.96 -23.67
CA THR A 148 -5.40 -37.07 -24.20
C THR A 148 -5.56 -36.05 -25.33
N PRO A 149 -5.50 -36.50 -26.60
CA PRO A 149 -5.71 -35.60 -27.73
C PRO A 149 -7.10 -34.95 -27.66
N GLY A 150 -7.17 -33.63 -27.78
CA GLY A 150 -8.41 -32.89 -27.61
C GLY A 150 -8.85 -32.72 -26.15
N TYR A 151 -7.92 -32.80 -25.19
CA TYR A 151 -8.22 -32.63 -23.76
C TYR A 151 -8.91 -31.29 -23.49
N PHE A 152 -8.45 -30.20 -24.10
CA PHE A 152 -9.08 -28.89 -23.98
C PHE A 152 -10.23 -28.75 -25.00
N THR A 153 -11.46 -28.93 -24.53
CA THR A 153 -12.67 -28.88 -25.37
C THR A 153 -13.21 -27.46 -25.59
N SER A 154 -12.89 -26.53 -24.71
CA SER A 154 -13.33 -25.12 -24.77
C SER A 154 -12.41 -24.22 -23.95
N TRP A 155 -12.49 -22.91 -24.20
CA TRP A 155 -11.75 -21.92 -23.41
C TRP A 155 -12.11 -21.97 -21.92
N SER A 156 -13.40 -22.06 -21.58
CA SER A 156 -13.83 -22.09 -20.17
C SER A 156 -13.27 -23.29 -19.40
N PHE A 157 -13.22 -24.47 -20.03
CA PHE A 157 -12.58 -25.65 -19.44
C PHE A 157 -11.08 -25.46 -19.26
N MET A 158 -10.40 -24.94 -20.28
CA MET A 158 -8.97 -24.66 -20.23
C MET A 158 -8.62 -23.62 -19.16
N GLU A 159 -9.40 -22.54 -19.07
CA GLU A 159 -9.29 -21.48 -18.07
C GLU A 159 -9.44 -22.04 -16.65
N GLN A 160 -10.43 -22.90 -16.43
CA GLN A 160 -10.63 -23.55 -15.13
C GLN A 160 -9.43 -24.42 -14.75
N ASP A 161 -8.93 -25.28 -15.64
CA ASP A 161 -7.80 -26.18 -15.34
C ASP A 161 -6.48 -25.40 -15.15
N LEU A 162 -6.29 -24.33 -15.93
CA LEU A 162 -5.19 -23.38 -15.76
C LEU A 162 -5.25 -22.73 -14.38
N ARG A 163 -6.42 -22.24 -13.97
CA ARG A 163 -6.64 -21.66 -12.66
C ARG A 163 -6.37 -22.68 -11.56
N THR A 164 -6.88 -23.90 -11.64
CA THR A 164 -6.64 -24.91 -10.59
C THR A 164 -5.19 -25.38 -10.52
N THR A 165 -4.45 -25.33 -11.64
CA THR A 165 -3.04 -25.75 -11.70
C THR A 165 -2.09 -24.66 -11.23
N PHE A 166 -2.30 -23.41 -11.66
CA PHE A 166 -1.33 -22.33 -11.49
C PHE A 166 -1.75 -21.26 -10.48
N LEU A 167 -3.04 -21.15 -10.11
CA LEU A 167 -3.41 -20.36 -8.94
C LEU A 167 -3.04 -21.14 -7.68
N LEU A 168 -2.25 -20.49 -6.83
CA LEU A 168 -2.01 -20.97 -5.48
C LEU A 168 -3.34 -21.02 -4.71
N ALA A 169 -3.60 -22.10 -3.98
CA ALA A 169 -4.67 -22.10 -2.99
C ALA A 169 -4.47 -20.90 -2.04
N ASN A 170 -5.53 -20.11 -1.82
CA ASN A 170 -5.55 -18.88 -1.01
C ASN A 170 -5.06 -17.58 -1.68
N VAL A 171 -5.12 -17.43 -3.01
CA VAL A 171 -4.79 -16.16 -3.69
C VAL A 171 -5.56 -14.96 -3.12
N ALA A 172 -6.89 -15.09 -2.94
CA ALA A 172 -7.71 -14.02 -2.36
C ALA A 172 -7.26 -13.63 -0.93
N TYR A 173 -6.92 -14.61 -0.09
CA TYR A 173 -6.37 -14.35 1.24
C TYR A 173 -4.99 -13.70 1.16
N ARG A 174 -4.12 -14.12 0.23
CA ARG A 174 -2.78 -13.54 0.05
C ARG A 174 -2.87 -12.09 -0.38
N HIS A 175 -3.71 -11.77 -1.37
CA HIS A 175 -3.92 -10.38 -1.80
C HIS A 175 -4.54 -9.54 -0.70
N ARG A 176 -5.52 -10.07 0.04
CA ARG A 176 -6.11 -9.40 1.21
C ARG A 176 -5.07 -9.16 2.31
N SER A 177 -4.23 -10.16 2.60
CA SER A 177 -3.14 -10.05 3.58
C SER A 177 -2.09 -9.03 3.15
N SER A 178 -1.69 -9.04 1.87
CA SER A 178 -0.75 -8.08 1.29
C SER A 178 -1.33 -6.67 1.29
N PHE A 179 -2.62 -6.51 1.00
CA PHE A 179 -3.32 -5.23 1.06
C PHE A 179 -3.25 -4.66 2.48
N LEU A 180 -3.65 -5.44 3.49
CA LEU A 180 -3.61 -5.03 4.90
C LEU A 180 -2.19 -4.71 5.41
N ARG A 181 -1.16 -5.26 4.77
CA ARG A 181 0.25 -5.08 5.14
C ARG A 181 0.96 -4.05 4.25
N CYS A 182 0.28 -3.47 3.26
CA CYS A 182 0.86 -2.49 2.35
C CYS A 182 1.21 -1.22 3.12
N LYS A 183 2.48 -0.83 3.07
CA LYS A 183 3.00 0.40 3.67
C LYS A 183 3.86 1.14 2.65
N ARG A 184 3.84 2.48 2.70
CA ARG A 184 4.65 3.36 1.83
C ARG A 184 6.13 3.01 1.94
N GLY A 185 6.61 2.65 3.13
CA GLY A 185 7.99 2.16 3.32
C GLY A 185 9.00 3.20 2.81
N LYS A 186 9.91 2.84 1.89
CA LYS A 186 10.81 3.75 1.16
C LYS A 186 10.31 4.16 -0.23
N ARG A 187 9.17 3.63 -0.66
CA ARG A 187 8.61 3.81 -2.00
C ARG A 187 7.92 5.17 -2.12
N SER A 188 7.65 5.59 -3.36
CA SER A 188 6.82 6.77 -3.59
C SER A 188 5.39 6.51 -3.09
N LEU A 189 4.64 7.59 -2.82
CA LEU A 189 3.23 7.44 -2.46
C LEU A 189 2.44 6.81 -3.62
N GLN A 190 2.78 7.17 -4.86
CA GLN A 190 2.13 6.68 -6.07
C GLN A 190 2.32 5.16 -6.27
N ASP A 191 3.53 4.64 -6.03
CA ASP A 191 3.78 3.19 -6.13
C ASP A 191 2.93 2.40 -5.11
N CYS A 192 2.78 2.96 -3.90
CA CYS A 192 1.96 2.36 -2.85
C CYS A 192 0.47 2.35 -3.22
N VAL A 193 -0.03 3.44 -3.82
CA VAL A 193 -1.42 3.53 -4.32
C VAL A 193 -1.66 2.54 -5.45
N MET A 194 -0.73 2.45 -6.41
CA MET A 194 -0.83 1.50 -7.51
C MET A 194 -0.85 0.05 -7.02
N GLU A 195 0.02 -0.30 -6.07
CA GLU A 195 0.03 -1.62 -5.47
C GLU A 195 -1.30 -1.95 -4.77
N LEU A 196 -1.88 -1.00 -4.02
CA LEU A 196 -3.18 -1.18 -3.36
C LEU A 196 -4.30 -1.43 -4.38
N HIS A 197 -4.37 -0.67 -5.46
CA HIS A 197 -5.36 -0.90 -6.53
C HIS A 197 -5.16 -2.24 -7.24
N ASN A 198 -3.91 -2.64 -7.50
CA ASN A 198 -3.63 -3.92 -8.13
C ASN A 198 -4.03 -5.10 -7.23
N LEU A 199 -3.74 -5.00 -5.92
CA LEU A 199 -4.16 -6.00 -4.94
C LEU A 199 -5.70 -6.05 -4.82
N GLU A 200 -6.37 -4.90 -4.90
CA GLU A 200 -7.83 -4.83 -4.94
C GLU A 200 -8.42 -5.51 -6.17
N ALA A 201 -7.90 -5.21 -7.36
CA ALA A 201 -8.36 -5.82 -8.61
C ALA A 201 -8.08 -7.33 -8.67
N ALA A 202 -6.99 -7.79 -8.05
CA ALA A 202 -6.62 -9.21 -8.03
C ALA A 202 -7.42 -10.05 -7.00
N MET A 203 -8.03 -9.42 -6.00
CA MET A 203 -8.90 -10.10 -5.04
C MET A 203 -10.18 -10.59 -5.73
N ALA A 204 -10.19 -11.86 -6.17
CA ALA A 204 -11.41 -12.54 -6.58
C ALA A 204 -12.34 -12.70 -5.36
N GLY A 205 -13.37 -11.86 -5.23
CA GLY A 205 -14.34 -11.93 -4.14
C GLY A 205 -14.97 -10.58 -3.78
N ALA A 206 -15.67 -10.53 -2.65
CA ALA A 206 -16.29 -9.30 -2.16
C ALA A 206 -15.21 -8.23 -1.88
N PRO A 207 -15.40 -7.00 -2.38
CA PRO A 207 -14.45 -5.91 -2.16
C PRO A 207 -14.29 -5.63 -0.66
N LEU A 208 -13.13 -5.12 -0.28
CA LEU A 208 -12.94 -4.58 1.07
C LEU A 208 -13.91 -3.43 1.30
N SER A 209 -14.34 -3.24 2.54
CA SER A 209 -15.13 -2.07 2.90
C SER A 209 -14.26 -0.81 2.86
N GLU A 210 -14.87 0.33 2.53
CA GLU A 210 -14.14 1.59 2.39
C GLU A 210 -13.43 2.01 3.69
N ASP A 211 -14.03 1.73 4.86
CA ASP A 211 -13.41 1.99 6.16
C ASP A 211 -12.10 1.22 6.35
N VAL A 212 -12.04 -0.05 5.90
CA VAL A 212 -10.81 -0.86 5.96
C VAL A 212 -9.79 -0.29 4.99
N LYS A 213 -10.18 0.05 3.76
CA LYS A 213 -9.25 0.61 2.76
C LYS A 213 -8.65 1.94 3.22
N VAL A 214 -9.48 2.85 3.73
CA VAL A 214 -9.04 4.14 4.26
C VAL A 214 -8.11 3.92 5.46
N THR A 215 -8.47 3.04 6.40
CA THR A 215 -7.65 2.79 7.58
C THR A 215 -6.28 2.23 7.21
N VAL A 216 -6.22 1.25 6.32
CA VAL A 216 -4.97 0.67 5.81
C VAL A 216 -4.13 1.74 5.10
N PHE A 217 -4.75 2.55 4.25
CA PHE A 217 -4.05 3.60 3.53
C PHE A 217 -3.45 4.65 4.48
N VAL A 218 -4.27 5.18 5.40
CA VAL A 218 -3.82 6.15 6.40
C VAL A 218 -2.72 5.56 7.29
N ASP A 219 -2.83 4.29 7.70
CA ASP A 219 -1.76 3.62 8.45
C ASP A 219 -0.49 3.39 7.63
N GLY A 220 -0.65 3.08 6.35
CA GLY A 220 0.45 2.82 5.42
C GLY A 220 1.23 4.07 5.02
N VAL A 221 0.61 5.26 5.08
CA VAL A 221 1.28 6.54 4.82
C VAL A 221 2.24 6.88 5.97
N ARG A 222 3.45 7.34 5.60
CA ARG A 222 4.47 7.81 6.54
C ARG A 222 3.93 8.93 7.42
N SER A 223 4.35 8.95 8.68
CA SER A 223 4.10 10.11 9.56
C SER A 223 4.66 11.38 8.94
N GLY A 224 3.87 12.46 8.91
CA GLY A 224 4.21 13.72 8.23
C GLY A 224 2.97 14.49 7.77
N PRO A 225 3.14 15.57 6.98
CA PRO A 225 2.04 16.46 6.59
C PRO A 225 0.89 15.72 5.88
N VAL A 226 1.23 14.78 4.98
CA VAL A 226 0.26 13.93 4.28
C VAL A 226 -0.63 13.15 5.24
N ARG A 227 -0.06 12.48 6.24
CA ARG A 227 -0.85 11.71 7.22
C ARG A 227 -1.65 12.65 8.13
N THR A 228 -1.12 13.81 8.49
CA THR A 228 -1.82 14.83 9.27
C THR A 228 -3.04 15.36 8.53
N GLU A 229 -2.93 15.64 7.23
CA GLU A 229 -4.04 16.12 6.42
C GLU A 229 -5.15 15.06 6.28
N LEU A 230 -4.77 13.79 6.12
CA LEU A 230 -5.72 12.69 6.12
C LEU A 230 -6.52 12.59 7.43
N PHE A 231 -5.87 12.73 8.58
CA PHE A 231 -6.56 12.76 9.87
C PHE A 231 -7.46 13.99 10.05
N ARG A 232 -7.05 15.15 9.53
CA ARG A 232 -7.82 16.39 9.58
C ARG A 232 -9.09 16.29 8.75
N ARG A 233 -8.99 15.74 7.54
CA ARG A 233 -10.09 15.67 6.57
C ARG A 233 -11.02 14.49 6.77
N GLN A 234 -10.55 13.42 7.42
CA GLN A 234 -11.31 12.20 7.71
C GLN A 234 -12.06 11.64 6.47
N PRO A 235 -11.32 11.29 5.40
CA PRO A 235 -11.94 10.81 4.16
C PRO A 235 -12.81 9.58 4.42
N LYS A 236 -13.93 9.48 3.69
CA LYS A 236 -14.88 8.37 3.82
C LYS A 236 -14.63 7.27 2.80
N THR A 237 -13.89 7.59 1.74
CA THR A 237 -13.57 6.63 0.67
C THR A 237 -12.07 6.57 0.42
N PHE A 238 -11.61 5.44 -0.09
CA PHE A 238 -10.22 5.22 -0.46
C PHE A 238 -9.76 6.21 -1.53
N ASN A 239 -10.57 6.44 -2.56
CA ASN A 239 -10.26 7.38 -3.64
C ASN A 239 -10.14 8.84 -3.14
N GLU A 240 -11.01 9.25 -2.22
CA GLU A 240 -10.90 10.56 -1.57
C GLU A 240 -9.59 10.69 -0.77
N ALA A 241 -9.26 9.65 0.00
CA ALA A 241 -8.01 9.61 0.76
C ALA A 241 -6.78 9.69 -0.17
N VAL A 242 -6.79 8.95 -1.27
CA VAL A 242 -5.73 9.00 -2.29
C VAL A 242 -5.60 10.40 -2.88
N HIS A 243 -6.71 11.05 -3.23
CA HIS A 243 -6.70 12.40 -3.78
C HIS A 243 -6.09 13.42 -2.81
N ILE A 244 -6.54 13.42 -1.55
CA ILE A 244 -5.99 14.28 -0.50
C ILE A 244 -4.50 14.04 -0.32
N ALA A 245 -4.09 12.77 -0.27
CA ALA A 245 -2.70 12.42 -0.02
C ALA A 245 -1.78 12.81 -1.18
N MET A 246 -2.24 12.64 -2.43
CA MET A 246 -1.50 13.06 -3.63
C MET A 246 -1.34 14.58 -3.70
N LEU A 247 -2.41 15.32 -3.39
CA LEU A 247 -2.37 16.78 -3.38
C LEU A 247 -1.41 17.30 -2.31
N GLU A 248 -1.48 16.76 -1.09
CA GLU A 248 -0.60 17.17 0.00
C GLU A 248 0.86 16.78 -0.27
N ASP A 249 1.13 15.59 -0.82
CA ASP A 249 2.50 15.19 -1.21
C ASP A 249 3.07 16.13 -2.28
N HIS A 250 2.24 16.58 -3.23
CA HIS A 250 2.62 17.61 -4.19
C HIS A 250 2.92 18.96 -3.52
N CYS A 251 2.04 19.45 -2.64
CA CYS A 251 2.24 20.70 -1.91
C CYS A 251 3.53 20.68 -1.07
N VAL A 252 3.78 19.60 -0.34
CA VAL A 252 5.00 19.42 0.46
C VAL A 252 6.25 19.44 -0.42
N ARG A 253 6.23 18.72 -1.54
CA ARG A 253 7.35 18.69 -2.49
C ARG A 253 7.60 20.03 -3.16
N SER A 254 6.53 20.77 -3.48
CA SER A 254 6.60 22.12 -4.03
C SER A 254 7.19 23.11 -3.02
N ALA A 255 6.73 23.06 -1.76
CA ALA A 255 7.23 23.90 -0.68
C ALA A 255 8.68 23.59 -0.28
N GLN A 256 9.13 22.35 -0.45
CA GLN A 256 10.52 21.93 -0.18
C GLN A 256 11.50 22.28 -1.29
N GLY A 257 11.05 22.96 -2.36
CA GLY A 257 11.94 23.49 -3.38
C GLY A 257 12.68 22.39 -4.12
N HIS A 258 11.96 21.48 -4.78
CA HIS A 258 12.57 20.75 -5.89
C HIS A 258 12.61 21.70 -7.09
N THR A 259 13.68 22.49 -7.19
CA THR A 259 14.09 22.99 -8.50
C THR A 259 14.58 21.76 -9.29
N PRO A 260 13.92 21.36 -10.39
CA PRO A 260 14.70 20.70 -11.42
C PRO A 260 15.82 21.68 -11.73
N HIS A 261 17.06 21.19 -11.80
CA HIS A 261 18.19 21.95 -12.27
C HIS A 261 17.95 22.31 -13.74
N VAL A 262 17.09 23.30 -13.98
CA VAL A 262 17.00 24.04 -15.23
C VAL A 262 18.14 25.03 -15.14
N GLU A 263 19.11 24.85 -16.01
CA GLU A 263 20.21 25.77 -16.22
C GLU A 263 19.68 27.20 -16.21
N ALA A 264 20.27 28.02 -15.35
CA ALA A 264 19.95 29.42 -15.20
C ALA A 264 20.18 30.14 -16.54
N SER A 265 19.09 30.38 -17.28
CA SER A 265 19.05 31.42 -18.29
C SER A 265 18.57 32.70 -17.63
N GLU A 266 19.54 33.58 -17.43
CA GLU A 266 19.51 35.03 -17.27
C GLU A 266 18.17 35.73 -16.99
N GLY A 267 18.08 36.33 -15.79
CA GLY A 267 17.21 37.48 -15.53
C GLY A 267 16.74 37.56 -14.07
N PRO A 268 17.16 38.57 -13.28
CA PRO A 268 16.59 38.77 -11.96
C PRO A 268 15.13 39.23 -12.06
N THR A 269 14.22 38.47 -11.46
CA THR A 269 12.85 38.94 -11.21
C THR A 269 12.88 40.14 -10.25
N PRO A 270 12.05 41.19 -10.45
CA PRO A 270 12.27 42.52 -9.86
C PRO A 270 12.00 42.67 -8.36
N MET A 271 11.87 41.58 -7.58
CA MET A 271 11.41 41.64 -6.19
C MET A 271 12.40 41.12 -5.14
N GLU A 272 13.69 40.94 -5.47
CA GLU A 272 14.73 40.48 -4.52
C GLU A 272 15.93 41.44 -4.37
N ILE A 273 15.73 42.74 -4.54
CA ILE A 273 16.83 43.73 -4.49
C ILE A 273 17.44 43.86 -3.08
N SER A 274 16.67 43.63 -2.02
CA SER A 274 17.13 43.88 -0.64
C SER A 274 18.06 42.78 -0.08
N LEU A 275 17.92 41.52 -0.54
CA LEU A 275 18.76 40.39 -0.10
C LEU A 275 20.06 40.29 -0.90
N ALA A 276 20.05 40.69 -2.17
CA ALA A 276 21.22 40.71 -3.03
C ALA A 276 22.28 41.74 -2.59
N GLU A 277 21.87 42.91 -2.08
CA GLU A 277 22.80 43.96 -1.66
C GLU A 277 23.62 43.56 -0.42
N SER A 278 23.00 42.83 0.52
CA SER A 278 23.64 42.33 1.75
C SER A 278 24.72 41.27 1.44
N THR A 279 24.44 40.38 0.49
CA THR A 279 25.38 39.33 0.08
C THR A 279 26.53 39.86 -0.79
N ARG A 280 26.28 40.91 -1.59
CA ARG A 280 27.32 41.59 -2.40
C ARG A 280 28.31 42.34 -1.51
N SER A 281 27.81 43.07 -0.49
CA SER A 281 28.64 43.76 0.51
C SER A 281 29.52 42.80 1.34
N GLN A 282 28.98 41.63 1.72
CA GLN A 282 29.76 40.58 2.40
C GLN A 282 30.84 39.94 1.51
N ARG A 283 30.56 39.74 0.20
CA ARG A 283 31.52 39.15 -0.74
C ARG A 283 32.68 40.09 -1.07
N THR A 284 32.43 41.38 -1.25
CA THR A 284 33.49 42.39 -1.52
C THR A 284 34.40 42.61 -0.29
N HIS A 285 33.86 42.50 0.93
CA HIS A 285 34.66 42.58 2.15
C HIS A 285 35.59 41.37 2.37
N ARG A 286 35.15 40.16 2.00
CA ARG A 286 35.99 38.95 2.08
C ARG A 286 37.15 38.98 1.09
N ALA A 287 36.91 39.45 -0.14
CA ALA A 287 37.94 39.58 -1.16
C ALA A 287 38.98 40.66 -0.87
N SER A 288 38.64 41.68 -0.05
CA SER A 288 39.52 42.81 0.25
C SER A 288 40.41 42.63 1.49
N GLY A 289 40.28 41.52 2.23
CA GLY A 289 41.13 41.24 3.40
C GLY A 289 41.03 42.28 4.52
N ARG A 290 39.93 43.04 4.55
CA ARG A 290 39.68 44.11 5.53
C ARG A 290 38.93 43.59 6.75
N CYS A 291 39.28 44.11 7.92
CA CYS A 291 38.67 43.75 9.18
C CYS A 291 37.16 44.11 9.22
N PHE A 292 36.29 43.15 9.55
CA PHE A 292 34.83 43.35 9.70
C PHE A 292 34.40 44.23 10.90
N GLY A 293 35.35 44.83 11.61
CA GLY A 293 35.09 45.73 12.75
C GLY A 293 35.54 47.16 12.46
N CYS A 294 36.79 47.34 12.05
CA CYS A 294 37.40 48.66 11.83
C CYS A 294 37.72 48.98 10.35
N ASN A 295 37.42 48.07 9.43
CA ASN A 295 37.65 48.17 7.99
C ASN A 295 39.12 48.37 7.55
N GLN A 296 40.10 48.16 8.45
CA GLN A 296 41.51 48.23 8.12
C GLN A 296 42.03 46.90 7.51
N PRO A 297 42.93 46.95 6.50
CA PRO A 297 43.52 45.75 5.90
C PRO A 297 44.53 45.07 6.85
N GLY A 298 44.84 43.80 6.58
CA GLY A 298 45.94 43.08 7.24
C GLY A 298 45.55 42.27 8.49
N HIS A 299 44.29 42.31 8.93
CA HIS A 299 43.81 41.46 10.03
C HIS A 299 42.30 41.19 9.95
N PHE A 300 41.86 40.06 10.50
CA PHE A 300 40.44 39.74 10.67
C PHE A 300 39.91 40.24 12.02
N ARG A 301 38.58 40.40 12.14
CA ARG A 301 37.91 40.98 13.34
C ARG A 301 38.34 40.36 14.67
N ARG A 302 38.74 39.08 14.68
CA ARG A 302 39.25 38.39 15.87
C ARG A 302 40.59 38.95 16.39
N ASN A 303 41.41 39.53 15.52
CA ASN A 303 42.74 40.08 15.82
C ASN A 303 42.78 41.61 15.69
N CYS A 304 41.64 42.29 15.80
CA CYS A 304 41.57 43.74 15.67
C CYS A 304 42.27 44.43 16.85
N PRO A 305 43.26 45.32 16.62
CA PRO A 305 43.98 46.03 17.68
C PRO A 305 43.07 47.04 18.41
N THR A 306 42.00 47.51 17.77
CA THR A 306 40.97 48.39 18.36
C THR A 306 39.76 47.61 18.88
N ASN A 307 39.88 46.30 19.11
CA ASN A 307 38.76 45.49 19.60
C ASN A 307 38.37 45.91 21.03
N PRO A 308 37.13 46.38 21.28
CA PRO A 308 36.70 46.83 22.61
C PRO A 308 36.70 45.74 23.68
N TRP A 309 36.83 44.46 23.30
CA TRP A 309 36.86 43.31 24.22
C TRP A 309 38.24 42.98 24.78
N LYS A 310 39.31 43.71 24.41
CA LYS A 310 40.67 43.53 24.94
C LYS A 310 41.13 44.75 25.75
N ALA A 311 40.42 45.07 26.83
CA ALA A 311 41.02 45.85 27.91
C ALA A 311 41.77 44.89 28.88
N PRO A 312 42.97 45.23 29.39
CA PRO A 312 43.73 44.35 30.27
C PRO A 312 43.01 44.17 31.61
N ARG A 313 42.60 42.93 31.94
CA ARG A 313 42.30 42.55 33.32
C ARG A 313 43.62 42.22 34.01
N ASP A 314 44.12 43.17 34.79
CA ASP A 314 45.26 42.92 35.67
C ASP A 314 44.94 41.87 36.75
N LYS A 315 45.97 41.08 37.05
CA LYS A 315 45.98 39.89 37.90
C LYS A 315 45.62 40.21 39.35
N LYS A 316 44.77 39.37 39.96
CA LYS A 316 44.96 38.83 41.32
C LYS A 316 44.11 37.56 41.48
N TYR A 317 44.78 36.40 41.46
CA TYR A 317 44.26 35.15 42.00
C TYR A 317 44.44 35.19 43.53
N ALA A 318 43.38 34.91 44.29
CA ALA A 318 43.35 33.91 45.35
C ALA A 318 41.96 33.85 46.00
N ALA A 319 41.62 32.65 46.48
CA ALA A 319 40.44 32.27 47.26
C ALA A 319 39.13 32.09 46.49
N ARG A 320 38.89 30.83 46.10
CA ARG A 320 37.57 30.24 45.89
C ARG A 320 37.01 29.89 47.27
N PRO A 321 35.77 30.29 47.64
CA PRO A 321 35.00 29.55 48.62
C PRO A 321 33.95 28.70 47.90
N ALA A 322 33.88 27.42 48.31
CA ALA A 322 32.84 26.50 47.96
C ALA A 322 31.48 27.02 48.48
N LEU A 323 30.42 26.86 47.68
CA LEU A 323 29.05 27.02 48.16
C LEU A 323 28.76 25.85 49.12
N ASN A 324 28.73 26.17 50.41
CA ASN A 324 28.25 25.27 51.45
C ASN A 324 26.76 24.99 51.22
N SER A 325 26.42 23.70 51.13
CA SER A 325 25.15 23.19 51.62
C SER A 325 25.12 23.39 53.13
N LEU A 326 24.04 23.99 53.63
CA LEU A 326 23.69 23.94 55.04
C LEU A 326 22.46 23.03 55.15
N GLU A 327 22.71 21.77 55.48
CA GLU A 327 21.80 21.01 56.33
C GLU A 327 21.87 21.60 57.73
N ALA A 328 20.71 21.87 58.33
CA ALA A 328 20.56 22.01 59.76
C ALA A 328 19.77 20.80 60.26
N THR A 329 20.31 20.22 61.31
CA THR A 329 20.06 18.91 61.88
C THR A 329 18.76 18.80 62.70
N GLU A 330 18.32 17.54 62.77
CA GLU A 330 17.33 16.88 63.62
C GLU A 330 17.11 17.42 65.04
N SER A 331 15.88 17.25 65.53
CA SER A 331 15.60 16.87 66.93
C SER A 331 14.32 16.04 66.99
N GLU A 332 14.44 14.84 67.55
CA GLU A 332 13.36 13.88 67.86
C GLU A 332 12.32 14.44 68.85
N ASN A 333 11.07 13.98 68.73
CA ASN A 333 10.40 13.19 69.78
C ASN A 333 9.01 12.72 69.32
N GLY A 334 8.71 11.44 69.55
CA GLY A 334 7.36 10.88 69.45
C GLY A 334 6.49 11.25 70.65
N ASP A 335 5.16 11.13 70.51
CA ASP A 335 4.39 10.06 71.15
C ASP A 335 2.88 10.23 70.87
N SER A 336 2.22 9.10 70.66
CA SER A 336 0.86 8.69 71.08
C SER A 336 -0.23 9.75 71.37
N GLN A 337 -1.33 9.69 70.62
CA GLN A 337 -2.65 9.25 71.15
C GLN A 337 -3.66 8.96 70.04
#